data_AF-A0A929ZFB3-F1
#
_entry.id   AF-A0A929ZFB3-F1
#
_cell.length_a   1.000
_cell.length_b   1.000
_cell.length_c   1.000
_cell.angle_alpha   90.00
_cell.angle_beta   90.00
_cell.angle_gamma   90.00
#
_symmetry.space_group_name_H-M   'P 1'
#
loop_
_entity.id
_entity.type
_entity.pdbx_description
1 polymer ?
#
loop_
_entity_poly.entity_id
_entity_poly.type
_entity_poly.pdbx_seq_one_letter_code
_entity_poly.pdbx_strand_id
1 'polypeptide(L)'
;MAISWADVLEWETGPLDSIAADLGEVSQGLRSAHATGENALGAIQSEGLAVTMMRATTTSNLESLEQAATNVNDALMAIEGARDGVATIKANAEDAQAYASAHNCTIAADGAVTCTPTDDTDPQAVFEARSAMMTLMYEVASILDDAERVDSELSSALSAISTNPHASSAGVV
;
A
#
# COMPACT_ATOMS: atom_id res chain seq x y z
N MET A 1 -0.93 12.48 7.42
CA MET A 1 0.31 12.85 8.13
C MET A 1 1.39 12.63 7.12
N ALA A 2 2.19 13.64 6.76
CA ALA A 2 3.15 13.48 5.67
C ALA A 2 4.31 12.56 6.11
N ILE A 3 4.68 11.61 5.26
CA ILE A 3 5.85 10.75 5.47
C ILE A 3 7.12 11.59 5.51
N SER A 4 7.98 11.38 6.52
CA SER A 4 9.27 12.07 6.65
C SER A 4 10.41 11.27 6.02
N TRP A 5 11.55 11.95 5.81
CA TRP A 5 12.75 11.27 5.31
C TRP A 5 13.24 10.19 6.27
N ALA A 6 13.20 10.43 7.57
CA ALA A 6 13.54 9.43 8.58
C ALA A 6 12.65 8.19 8.48
N ASP A 7 11.34 8.37 8.27
CA ASP A 7 10.41 7.24 8.09
C ASP A 7 10.82 6.40 6.88
N VAL A 8 11.11 7.03 5.74
CA VAL A 8 11.55 6.33 4.51
C VAL A 8 12.80 5.48 4.73
N LEU A 9 13.76 5.97 5.51
CA LEU A 9 14.99 5.23 5.81
C LEU A 9 14.75 3.99 6.67
N GLU A 10 13.67 3.95 7.43
CA GLU A 10 13.29 2.83 8.29
C GLU A 10 12.38 1.82 7.59
N TRP A 11 11.99 2.05 6.33
CA TRP A 11 11.09 1.15 5.62
C TRP A 11 11.69 -0.24 5.37
N GLU A 12 10.84 -1.25 5.57
CA GLU A 12 11.15 -2.67 5.38
C GLU A 12 10.02 -3.36 4.61
N THR A 13 10.37 -4.33 3.77
CA THR A 13 9.39 -5.13 3.03
C THR A 13 8.91 -6.37 3.79
N GLY A 14 9.60 -6.76 4.87
CA GLY A 14 9.28 -7.99 5.63
C GLY A 14 7.84 -8.06 6.15
N PRO A 15 7.28 -6.99 6.76
CA PRO A 15 5.89 -6.97 7.20
C PRO A 15 4.89 -7.17 6.05
N LEU A 16 5.19 -6.68 4.84
CA LEU A 16 4.34 -6.82 3.66
C LEU A 16 4.22 -8.29 3.22
N ASP A 17 5.32 -9.05 3.29
CA ASP A 17 5.30 -10.48 2.95
C ASP A 17 4.42 -11.30 3.91
N SER A 18 4.44 -10.96 5.21
CA SER A 18 3.58 -11.61 6.20
C SER A 18 2.11 -11.33 5.93
N ILE A 19 1.75 -10.06 5.67
CA ILE A 19 0.37 -9.67 5.39
C ILE A 19 -0.12 -10.31 4.07
N ALA A 20 0.74 -10.39 3.05
CA ALA A 20 0.41 -11.07 1.80
C ALA A 20 0.11 -12.56 2.00
N ALA A 21 0.87 -13.24 2.86
CA ALA A 21 0.63 -14.64 3.17
C ALA A 21 -0.74 -14.84 3.85
N ASP A 22 -1.04 -14.03 4.87
CA ASP A 22 -2.31 -14.09 5.61
C ASP A 22 -3.51 -13.81 4.69
N LEU A 23 -3.43 -12.76 3.86
CA LEU A 23 -4.47 -12.44 2.88
C LEU A 23 -4.61 -13.52 1.79
N GLY A 24 -3.52 -14.20 1.44
CA GLY A 24 -3.54 -15.36 0.56
C GLY A 24 -4.38 -16.51 1.14
N GLU A 25 -4.24 -16.80 2.43
CA GLU A 25 -5.06 -17.80 3.13
C GLU A 25 -6.54 -17.38 3.18
N VAL A 26 -6.82 -16.12 3.52
CA VAL A 26 -8.18 -15.57 3.53
C VAL A 26 -8.83 -15.70 2.15
N SER A 27 -8.11 -15.37 1.07
CA SER A 27 -8.61 -15.48 -0.30
C SER A 27 -8.99 -16.93 -0.66
N GLN A 28 -8.17 -17.91 -0.24
CA GLN A 28 -8.47 -19.33 -0.44
C GLN A 28 -9.70 -19.77 0.34
N GLY A 29 -9.82 -19.33 1.60
CA GLY A 29 -10.98 -19.61 2.44
C GLY A 29 -12.28 -19.06 1.84
N LEU A 30 -12.27 -17.82 1.35
CA LEU A 30 -13.42 -17.18 0.71
C LEU A 30 -13.87 -17.95 -0.54
N ARG A 31 -12.93 -18.33 -1.42
CA ARG A 31 -13.24 -19.12 -2.63
C ARG A 31 -13.80 -20.51 -2.28
N SER A 32 -13.27 -21.15 -1.25
CA SER A 32 -13.78 -22.45 -0.78
C SER A 32 -15.20 -22.34 -0.22
N ALA A 33 -15.49 -21.27 0.54
CA ALA A 33 -16.82 -21.00 1.07
C ALA A 33 -17.83 -20.73 -0.06
N HIS A 34 -17.42 -19.93 -1.05
CA HIS A 34 -18.24 -19.66 -2.24
C HIS A 34 -18.59 -20.95 -3.00
N ALA A 35 -17.59 -21.76 -3.36
CA ALA A 35 -17.80 -23.03 -4.05
C ALA A 35 -18.71 -24.00 -3.26
N THR A 36 -18.54 -24.04 -1.92
CA THR A 36 -19.41 -24.83 -1.05
C THR A 36 -20.85 -24.35 -1.08
N GLY A 37 -21.07 -23.03 -1.02
CA GLY A 37 -22.40 -22.43 -1.07
C GLY A 37 -23.11 -22.61 -2.42
N GLU A 38 -22.38 -22.51 -3.54
CA GLU A 38 -22.93 -22.80 -4.87
C GLU A 38 -23.38 -24.26 -5.00
N ASN A 39 -22.56 -25.20 -4.54
CA ASN A 39 -22.92 -26.62 -4.54
C ASN A 39 -24.17 -26.88 -3.68
N ALA A 40 -24.25 -26.27 -2.50
CA ALA A 40 -25.42 -26.38 -1.62
C ALA A 40 -26.68 -25.79 -2.26
N LEU A 41 -26.57 -24.61 -2.89
CA LEU A 41 -27.68 -23.95 -3.58
C LEU A 41 -28.21 -24.80 -4.75
N GLY A 42 -27.31 -25.40 -5.52
CA GLY A 42 -27.64 -26.31 -6.64
C GLY A 42 -28.28 -27.63 -6.20
N ALA A 43 -28.00 -28.10 -4.97
CA ALA A 43 -28.55 -29.33 -4.43
C ALA A 43 -29.99 -29.20 -3.90
N ILE A 44 -30.47 -27.98 -3.66
CA ILE A 44 -31.84 -27.76 -3.19
C ILE A 44 -32.81 -28.16 -4.31
N GLN A 45 -33.72 -29.10 -4.02
CA GLN A 45 -34.80 -29.53 -4.93
C GLN A 45 -36.19 -29.13 -4.44
N SER A 46 -36.30 -28.72 -3.17
CA SER A 46 -37.57 -28.32 -2.57
C SER A 46 -38.09 -27.01 -3.18
N GLU A 47 -39.41 -26.85 -3.12
CA GLU A 47 -40.15 -25.68 -3.61
C GLU A 47 -40.97 -25.05 -2.47
N GLY A 48 -41.47 -23.83 -2.72
CA GLY A 48 -42.30 -23.07 -1.78
C GLY A 48 -41.64 -21.78 -1.31
N LEU A 49 -42.45 -20.85 -0.79
CA LEU A 49 -42.03 -19.48 -0.48
C LEU A 49 -40.82 -19.41 0.46
N ALA A 50 -40.77 -20.24 1.51
CA ALA A 50 -39.65 -20.26 2.44
C ALA A 50 -38.33 -20.68 1.75
N VAL A 51 -38.39 -21.70 0.89
CA VAL A 51 -37.21 -22.19 0.15
C VAL A 51 -36.75 -21.15 -0.87
N THR A 52 -37.68 -20.48 -1.56
CA THR A 52 -37.36 -19.38 -2.48
C THR A 52 -36.62 -18.25 -1.76
N MET A 53 -37.07 -17.86 -0.57
CA MET A 53 -36.39 -16.84 0.25
C MET A 53 -35.00 -17.31 0.67
N MET A 54 -34.85 -18.56 1.12
CA MET A 54 -33.54 -19.11 1.49
C MET A 54 -32.55 -19.11 0.31
N ARG A 55 -33.02 -19.44 -0.90
CA ARG A 55 -32.20 -19.37 -2.12
C ARG A 55 -31.75 -17.93 -2.39
N ALA A 56 -32.66 -16.97 -2.32
CA ALA A 56 -32.34 -15.56 -2.54
C ALA A 56 -31.29 -15.05 -1.53
N THR A 57 -31.45 -15.37 -0.24
CA THR A 57 -30.46 -15.03 0.79
C THR A 57 -29.11 -15.70 0.52
N THR A 58 -29.10 -16.97 0.11
CA THR A 58 -27.85 -17.69 -0.19
C THR A 58 -27.14 -17.08 -1.41
N THR A 59 -27.87 -16.71 -2.47
CA THR A 59 -27.31 -16.00 -3.62
C THR A 59 -26.67 -14.67 -3.20
N SER A 60 -27.36 -13.86 -2.39
CA SER A 60 -26.79 -12.59 -1.88
C SER A 60 -25.54 -12.80 -1.02
N ASN A 61 -25.49 -13.87 -0.22
CA ASN A 61 -24.30 -14.24 0.55
C ASN A 61 -23.14 -14.65 -0.37
N LEU A 62 -23.41 -15.38 -1.46
CA LEU A 62 -22.41 -15.76 -2.46
C LEU A 62 -21.83 -14.54 -3.17
N GLU A 63 -22.68 -13.60 -3.60
CA GLU A 63 -22.24 -12.32 -4.18
C GLU A 63 -21.35 -11.53 -3.20
N SER A 64 -21.68 -11.55 -1.91
CA SER A 64 -20.87 -10.92 -0.86
C SER A 64 -19.50 -11.59 -0.69
N LEU A 65 -19.44 -12.93 -0.78
CA LEU A 65 -18.18 -13.68 -0.72
C LEU A 65 -17.31 -13.41 -1.95
N GLU A 66 -17.90 -13.28 -3.14
CA GLU A 66 -17.20 -12.93 -4.38
C GLU A 66 -16.60 -11.51 -4.30
N GLN A 67 -17.37 -10.54 -3.79
CA GLN A 67 -16.88 -9.19 -3.58
C GLN A 67 -15.74 -9.16 -2.55
N ALA A 68 -15.87 -9.89 -1.44
CA ALA A 68 -14.81 -9.99 -0.44
C ALA A 68 -13.52 -10.60 -1.05
N ALA A 69 -13.66 -11.64 -1.88
CA ALA A 69 -12.53 -12.26 -2.54
C ALA A 69 -11.84 -11.30 -3.54
N THR A 70 -12.61 -10.47 -4.24
CA THR A 70 -12.10 -9.41 -5.12
C THR A 70 -11.31 -8.36 -4.31
N ASN A 71 -11.87 -7.85 -3.22
CA ASN A 71 -11.20 -6.84 -2.38
C ASN A 71 -9.87 -7.36 -1.81
N VAL A 72 -9.83 -8.64 -1.38
CA VAL A 72 -8.60 -9.28 -0.91
C VAL A 72 -7.58 -9.41 -2.04
N ASN A 73 -8.01 -9.74 -3.26
CA ASN A 73 -7.11 -9.80 -4.41
C ASN A 73 -6.52 -8.42 -4.77
N ASP A 74 -7.33 -7.38 -4.71
CA ASP A 74 -6.89 -6.00 -4.94
C ASP A 74 -5.87 -5.55 -3.88
N ALA A 75 -6.09 -5.91 -2.61
CA ALA A 75 -5.12 -5.68 -1.55
C ALA A 75 -3.81 -6.44 -1.74
N LEU A 76 -3.86 -7.69 -2.21
CA LEU A 76 -2.66 -8.47 -2.55
C LEU A 76 -1.85 -7.80 -3.67
N MET A 77 -2.51 -7.29 -4.71
CA MET A 77 -1.85 -6.53 -5.78
C MET A 77 -1.23 -5.22 -5.26
N ALA A 78 -1.94 -4.51 -4.37
CA ALA A 78 -1.42 -3.30 -3.75
C ALA A 78 -0.21 -3.58 -2.85
N ILE A 79 -0.19 -4.70 -2.13
CA ILE A 79 0.97 -5.13 -1.33
C ILE A 79 2.18 -5.44 -2.22
N GLU A 80 1.96 -6.12 -3.36
CA GLU A 80 3.02 -6.35 -4.35
C GLU A 80 3.56 -5.03 -4.90
N GLY A 81 2.68 -4.11 -5.30
CA GLY A 81 3.07 -2.77 -5.75
C GLY A 81 3.83 -1.98 -4.67
N ALA A 82 3.39 -2.07 -3.41
CA ALA A 82 4.05 -1.42 -2.29
C ALA A 82 5.43 -1.99 -2.00
N ARG A 83 5.63 -3.30 -2.14
CA ARG A 83 6.95 -3.95 -1.99
C ARG A 83 7.93 -3.43 -3.05
N ASP A 84 7.50 -3.38 -4.31
CA ASP A 84 8.33 -2.88 -5.42
C ASP A 84 8.59 -1.37 -5.27
N GLY A 85 7.59 -0.63 -4.83
CA GLY A 85 7.68 0.79 -4.51
C GLY A 85 8.70 1.07 -3.41
N VAL A 86 8.60 0.38 -2.27
CA VAL A 86 9.56 0.48 -1.15
C VAL A 86 10.97 0.15 -1.61
N ALA A 87 11.16 -0.91 -2.40
CA ALA A 87 12.48 -1.27 -2.92
C ALA A 87 13.08 -0.15 -3.80
N THR A 88 12.28 0.45 -4.67
CA THR A 88 12.69 1.57 -5.54
C THR A 88 13.01 2.82 -4.73
N ILE A 89 12.15 3.18 -3.78
CA ILE A 89 12.31 4.33 -2.89
C ILE A 89 13.59 4.20 -2.07
N LYS A 90 13.88 3.01 -1.54
CA LYS A 90 15.12 2.76 -0.79
C LYS A 90 16.37 2.90 -1.66
N ALA A 91 16.36 2.35 -2.88
CA ALA A 91 17.48 2.53 -3.81
C ALA A 91 17.72 4.01 -4.14
N ASN A 92 16.65 4.76 -4.42
CA ASN A 92 16.74 6.19 -4.68
C ASN A 92 17.22 6.98 -3.44
N ALA A 93 16.80 6.58 -2.24
CA ALA A 93 17.25 7.20 -1.00
C ALA A 93 18.74 6.93 -0.73
N GLU A 94 19.23 5.71 -1.02
CA GLU A 94 20.65 5.36 -0.96
C GLU A 94 21.47 6.18 -1.97
N ASP A 95 20.99 6.33 -3.20
CA ASP A 95 21.63 7.15 -4.23
C ASP A 95 21.69 8.63 -3.82
N ALA A 96 20.60 9.18 -3.27
CA ALA A 96 20.57 10.55 -2.78
C ALA A 96 21.53 10.76 -1.59
N GLN A 97 21.64 9.79 -0.67
CA GLN A 97 22.62 9.83 0.42
C GLN A 97 24.06 9.79 -0.10
N ALA A 98 24.34 8.93 -1.08
CA ALA A 98 25.66 8.84 -1.71
C ALA A 98 26.03 10.16 -2.42
N TYR A 99 25.10 10.74 -3.17
CA TYR A 99 25.27 12.04 -3.81
C TYR A 99 25.50 13.15 -2.77
N ALA A 100 24.72 13.17 -1.69
CA ALA A 100 24.90 14.14 -0.61
C ALA A 100 26.30 14.05 0.01
N SER A 101 26.77 12.82 0.30
CA SER A 101 28.12 12.60 0.82
C SER A 101 29.21 13.06 -0.16
N ALA A 102 29.02 12.87 -1.47
CA ALA A 102 30.00 13.28 -2.49
C ALA A 102 30.10 14.80 -2.64
N HIS A 103 29.06 15.54 -2.28
CA HIS A 103 28.95 16.99 -2.48
C HIS A 103 28.99 17.81 -1.18
N ASN A 104 29.44 17.24 -0.05
CA ASN A 104 29.44 17.88 1.28
C ASN A 104 28.06 18.40 1.68
N CYS A 105 27.03 17.61 1.38
CA CYS A 105 25.65 17.87 1.74
C CYS A 105 25.17 16.94 2.86
N THR A 106 24.15 17.38 3.59
CA THR A 106 23.43 16.62 4.61
C THR A 106 21.94 16.73 4.36
N ILE A 107 21.25 15.60 4.44
CA ILE A 107 19.79 15.51 4.40
C ILE A 107 19.31 15.29 5.83
N ALA A 108 18.52 16.20 6.37
CA ALA A 108 17.96 16.11 7.71
C ALA A 108 16.80 15.10 7.78
N ALA A 109 16.37 14.76 8.99
CA ALA A 109 15.31 13.78 9.23
C ALA A 109 13.95 14.16 8.60
N ASP A 110 13.70 15.46 8.43
CA ASP A 110 12.52 16.00 7.76
C ASP A 110 12.70 16.13 6.23
N GLY A 111 13.85 15.74 5.69
CA GLY A 111 14.20 15.87 4.28
C GLY A 111 14.85 17.21 3.91
N ALA A 112 15.09 18.12 4.87
CA ALA A 112 15.76 19.38 4.57
C ALA A 112 17.22 19.15 4.14
N VAL A 113 17.60 19.69 2.99
CA VAL A 113 18.96 19.56 2.44
C VAL A 113 19.80 20.78 2.84
N THR A 114 21.03 20.54 3.26
CA THR A 114 22.05 21.59 3.47
C THR A 114 23.34 21.16 2.78
N CYS A 115 24.03 22.09 2.11
CA CYS A 115 25.32 21.82 1.47
C CYS A 115 26.33 22.89 1.86
N THR A 116 27.57 22.49 2.11
CA THR A 116 28.67 23.41 2.45
C THR A 116 29.67 23.41 1.30
N PRO A 117 30.02 24.58 0.74
CA PRO A 117 31.05 24.65 -0.29
C PRO A 117 32.41 24.27 0.29
N THR A 118 33.30 23.79 -0.57
CA THR A 118 34.67 23.43 -0.18
C THR A 118 35.51 24.65 0.19
N ASP A 119 35.20 25.81 -0.40
CA ASP A 119 35.77 27.13 -0.09
C ASP A 119 34.67 28.21 -0.24
N ASP A 120 34.30 28.87 0.86
CA ASP A 120 33.27 29.93 0.87
C ASP A 120 33.67 31.22 0.13
N THR A 121 34.95 31.36 -0.23
CA THR A 121 35.49 32.54 -0.93
C THR A 121 35.64 32.31 -2.42
N ASP A 122 35.58 31.06 -2.89
CA ASP A 122 35.59 30.71 -4.30
C ASP A 122 34.15 30.71 -4.87
N PRO A 123 33.82 31.63 -5.81
CA PRO A 123 32.50 31.66 -6.42
C PRO A 123 32.09 30.35 -7.11
N GLN A 124 33.05 29.58 -7.63
CA GLN A 124 32.79 28.31 -8.28
C GLN A 124 32.37 27.25 -7.26
N ALA A 125 33.09 27.11 -6.15
CA ALA A 125 32.74 26.19 -5.07
C ALA A 125 31.37 26.52 -4.45
N VAL A 126 31.05 27.80 -4.26
CA VAL A 126 29.73 28.26 -3.79
C VAL A 126 28.63 27.90 -4.79
N PHE A 127 28.88 28.07 -6.09
CA PHE A 127 27.93 27.70 -7.13
C PHE A 127 27.68 26.18 -7.16
N GLU A 128 28.75 25.37 -7.08
CA GLU A 128 28.66 23.91 -7.06
C GLU A 128 27.86 23.40 -5.87
N ALA A 129 28.11 23.92 -4.66
CA ALA A 129 27.35 23.55 -3.46
C ALA A 129 25.87 23.91 -3.60
N ARG A 130 25.55 25.08 -4.15
CA ARG A 130 24.17 25.51 -4.39
C ARG A 130 23.48 24.65 -5.46
N SER A 131 24.20 24.26 -6.50
CA SER A 131 23.68 23.36 -7.54
C SER A 131 23.37 21.99 -6.96
N ALA A 132 24.30 21.40 -6.20
CA ALA A 132 24.10 20.11 -5.54
C ALA A 132 22.93 20.15 -4.55
N MET A 133 22.81 21.24 -3.77
CA MET A 133 21.67 21.46 -2.88
C MET A 133 20.35 21.43 -3.66
N MET A 134 20.27 22.12 -4.80
CA MET A 134 19.03 22.18 -5.59
C MET A 134 18.66 20.83 -6.21
N THR A 135 19.65 20.07 -6.69
CA THR A 135 19.46 18.70 -7.16
C THR A 135 18.87 17.81 -6.06
N LEU A 136 19.52 17.77 -4.90
CA LEU A 136 19.08 16.96 -3.76
C LEU A 136 17.70 17.39 -3.24
N MET A 137 17.40 18.69 -3.21
CA MET A 137 16.06 19.15 -2.81
C MET A 137 14.97 18.60 -3.73
N TYR A 138 15.23 18.51 -5.03
CA TYR A 138 14.28 17.94 -5.98
C TYR A 138 14.18 16.42 -5.84
N GLU A 139 15.31 15.72 -5.71
CA GLU A 139 15.35 14.27 -5.54
C GLU A 139 14.66 13.83 -4.24
N VAL A 140 14.99 14.44 -3.10
CA VAL A 140 14.36 14.15 -1.81
C VAL A 140 12.86 14.42 -1.87
N ALA A 141 12.43 15.52 -2.47
CA ALA A 141 11.00 15.81 -2.62
C ALA A 141 10.28 14.76 -3.48
N SER A 142 10.89 14.31 -4.58
CA SER A 142 10.34 13.26 -5.43
C SER A 142 10.24 11.93 -4.69
N ILE A 143 11.26 11.56 -3.92
CA ILE A 143 11.27 10.33 -3.13
C ILE A 143 10.15 10.36 -2.08
N LEU A 144 9.94 11.49 -1.41
CA LEU A 144 8.86 11.65 -0.42
C LEU A 144 7.47 11.63 -1.07
N ASP A 145 7.31 12.18 -2.27
CA ASP A 145 6.04 12.10 -3.02
C ASP A 145 5.72 10.66 -3.45
N ASP A 146 6.73 9.92 -3.92
CA ASP A 146 6.60 8.50 -4.23
C ASP A 146 6.27 7.68 -2.97
N ALA A 147 6.87 8.01 -1.83
CA ALA A 147 6.57 7.38 -0.55
C ALA A 147 5.12 7.60 -0.12
N GLU A 148 4.62 8.84 -0.18
CA GLU A 148 3.23 9.16 0.14
C GLU A 148 2.25 8.46 -0.80
N ARG A 149 2.60 8.36 -2.09
CA ARG A 149 1.80 7.62 -3.06
C ARG A 149 1.70 6.13 -2.72
N VAL A 150 2.83 5.48 -2.46
CA VAL A 150 2.88 4.05 -2.10
C VAL A 150 2.07 3.78 -0.83
N ASP A 151 2.21 4.60 0.20
CA ASP A 151 1.44 4.46 1.45
C ASP A 151 -0.06 4.64 1.23
N SER A 152 -0.46 5.69 0.49
CA SER A 152 -1.86 5.99 0.20
C SER A 152 -2.53 4.89 -0.64
N GLU A 153 -1.85 4.38 -1.66
CA GLU A 153 -2.35 3.28 -2.50
C GLU A 153 -2.55 2.00 -1.67
N LEU A 154 -1.58 1.65 -0.83
CA LEU A 154 -1.69 0.48 0.05
C LEU A 154 -2.80 0.66 1.11
N SER A 155 -2.84 1.81 1.77
CA SER A 155 -3.84 2.14 2.80
C SER A 155 -5.27 2.10 2.25
N SER A 156 -5.48 2.61 1.03
CA SER A 156 -6.75 2.55 0.32
C SER A 156 -7.19 1.11 0.05
N ALA A 157 -6.29 0.28 -0.48
CA ALA A 157 -6.57 -1.11 -0.79
C ALA A 157 -6.88 -1.94 0.47
N LEU A 158 -6.11 -1.75 1.56
CA LEU A 158 -6.36 -2.42 2.84
C LEU A 158 -7.68 -1.96 3.47
N SER A 159 -8.03 -0.67 3.36
CA SER A 159 -9.29 -0.14 3.87
C SER A 159 -10.50 -0.77 3.18
N ALA A 160 -10.40 -1.09 1.88
CA ALA A 160 -11.47 -1.74 1.12
C ALA A 160 -11.78 -3.17 1.59
N ILE A 161 -10.86 -3.85 2.28
CA ILE A 161 -11.14 -5.13 2.93
C ILE A 161 -12.05 -4.94 4.16
N SER A 162 -11.86 -3.85 4.90
CA SER A 162 -12.57 -3.57 6.16
C SER A 162 -13.99 -3.02 5.98
N THR A 163 -14.24 -2.30 4.88
CA THR A 163 -15.55 -1.72 4.58
C THR A 163 -16.47 -2.76 3.96
N ASN A 164 -17.13 -3.52 4.82
CA ASN A 164 -18.23 -4.40 4.43
C ASN A 164 -19.52 -3.54 4.28
N PRO A 165 -20.07 -3.31 3.07
CA PRO A 165 -21.26 -2.47 2.90
C PRO A 165 -22.56 -3.07 3.48
N HIS A 166 -22.53 -4.32 3.97
CA HIS A 166 -23.74 -5.05 4.41
C HIS A 166 -23.85 -5.31 5.92
N ALA A 167 -22.99 -4.72 6.76
CA ALA A 167 -23.20 -4.76 8.22
C ALA A 167 -24.46 -3.98 8.69
N SER A 168 -25.12 -3.23 7.79
CA SER A 168 -26.22 -2.31 8.11
C SER A 168 -27.63 -2.90 7.99
N SER A 169 -27.82 -4.17 7.59
CA SER A 169 -29.17 -4.74 7.42
C SER A 169 -29.57 -5.81 8.45
N ALA A 170 -28.71 -6.13 9.42
CA ALA A 170 -29.09 -6.95 10.58
C ALA A 170 -29.69 -6.09 11.70
N GLY A 171 -30.78 -5.38 11.39
CA GLY A 171 -31.53 -4.54 12.32
C GLY A 171 -33.02 -4.84 12.24
N VAL A 172 -33.42 -6.09 12.50
CA VAL A 172 -34.80 -6.44 12.86
C VAL A 172 -34.77 -7.55 13.91
N VAL A 173 -34.81 -7.18 15.20
CA VAL A 173 -35.78 -7.67 16.20
C VAL A 173 -36.06 -6.53 17.17
#